data_AF-A0A843CI14-F1
#
_entry.id   AF-A0A843CI14-F1
#
_cell.length_a   1.000
_cell.length_b   1.000
_cell.length_c   1.000
_cell.angle_alpha   90.00
_cell.angle_beta   90.00
_cell.angle_gamma   90.00
#
_symmetry.space_group_name_H-M   'P 1'
#
loop_
_entity.id
_entity.type
_entity.pdbx_description
1 polymer ?
#
loop_
_entity_poly.entity_id
_entity_poly.type
_entity_poly.pdbx_seq_one_letter_code
_entity_poly.pdbx_strand_id
1 'polypeptide(L)'
;MYLISDNKHYFLNDGILKSGFGSKLVITKNRESVLSAFSIMSFLFDEIIRLRIVRYSNQEDSKELLYLLNLVPTNRKIRAFLDWKVFSPEYTREMSRLFEVRNDTIHCVSLNEVKYNPKNSIPLSSELGFKKFRIDLENAWKNLTMIYLIEQEKIDLVKLLDDVKL
;
A
#
# COMPACT_ATOMS: atom_id res chain seq x y z
N MET A 1 13.45 -6.35 1.60
CA MET A 1 12.97 -5.26 2.46
C MET A 1 12.75 -4.01 1.63
N TYR A 2 11.71 -3.25 1.90
CA TYR A 2 11.50 -1.93 1.31
C TYR A 2 12.07 -0.82 2.21
N LEU A 3 12.60 0.24 1.62
CA LEU A 3 13.17 1.37 2.36
C LEU A 3 12.71 2.70 1.76
N ILE A 4 12.36 3.66 2.60
CA ILE A 4 12.14 5.05 2.21
C ILE A 4 13.19 5.91 2.90
N SER A 5 13.95 6.68 2.12
CA SER A 5 14.95 7.65 2.60
C SER A 5 14.95 8.87 1.70
N ASP A 6 14.88 10.08 2.27
CA ASP A 6 14.81 11.36 1.55
C ASP A 6 13.76 11.40 0.42
N ASN A 7 12.57 10.85 0.70
CA ASN A 7 11.46 10.74 -0.26
C ASN A 7 11.80 9.93 -1.53
N LYS A 8 12.88 9.15 -1.49
CA LYS A 8 13.25 8.12 -2.47
C LYS A 8 12.97 6.75 -1.88
N HIS A 9 12.47 5.87 -2.72
CA HIS A 9 12.08 4.54 -2.29
C HIS A 9 13.07 3.54 -2.86
N TYR A 10 13.33 2.46 -2.14
CA TYR A 10 14.32 1.45 -2.49
C TYR A 10 13.84 0.04 -2.13
N PHE A 11 14.27 -0.94 -2.92
CA PHE A 11 14.19 -2.35 -2.57
C PHE A 11 15.58 -2.84 -2.18
N LEU A 12 15.73 -3.32 -0.95
CA LEU A 12 16.89 -4.08 -0.51
C LEU A 12 16.57 -5.56 -0.65
N ASN A 13 17.23 -6.24 -1.59
CA ASN A 13 17.12 -7.69 -1.77
C ASN A 13 18.50 -8.30 -1.96
N ASP A 14 18.83 -9.34 -1.19
CA ASP A 14 20.11 -10.06 -1.27
C ASP A 14 21.35 -9.13 -1.22
N GLY A 15 21.31 -8.10 -0.37
CA GLY A 15 22.39 -7.09 -0.26
C GLY A 15 22.45 -6.07 -1.41
N ILE A 16 21.52 -6.15 -2.38
CA ILE A 16 21.47 -5.21 -3.50
C ILE A 16 20.34 -4.21 -3.28
N LEU A 17 20.70 -2.93 -3.28
CA LEU A 17 19.75 -1.83 -3.26
C LEU A 17 19.34 -1.45 -4.69
N LYS A 18 18.03 -1.53 -4.99
CA LYS A 18 17.45 -1.13 -6.28
C LYS A 18 16.45 0.00 -6.08
N SER A 19 16.22 0.79 -7.12
CA SER A 19 15.19 1.82 -7.12
C SER A 19 13.80 1.20 -6.85
N GLY A 20 13.09 1.80 -5.91
CA GLY A 20 11.74 1.44 -5.51
C GLY A 20 10.66 2.08 -6.39
N PHE A 21 9.43 2.07 -5.89
CA PHE A 21 8.32 2.80 -6.51
C PHE A 21 8.54 4.31 -6.47
N GLY A 22 7.87 5.05 -7.35
CA GLY A 22 7.84 6.51 -7.25
C GLY A 22 7.22 6.98 -5.93
N SER A 23 7.67 8.14 -5.42
CA SER A 23 7.08 8.76 -4.22
C SER A 23 5.64 9.23 -4.41
N LYS A 24 5.21 9.38 -5.66
CA LYS A 24 3.82 9.68 -6.05
C LYS A 24 3.24 8.53 -6.85
N LEU A 25 1.96 8.23 -6.63
CA LEU A 25 1.21 7.36 -7.53
C LEU A 25 0.84 8.12 -8.80
N VAL A 26 1.14 7.54 -9.95
CA VAL A 26 0.71 8.05 -11.25
C VAL A 26 -0.48 7.21 -11.70
N ILE A 27 -1.66 7.81 -11.74
CA ILE A 27 -2.91 7.11 -12.06
C ILE A 27 -3.60 7.78 -13.24
N THR A 28 -3.94 6.98 -14.24
CA THR A 28 -4.66 7.37 -15.45
C THR A 28 -6.03 6.68 -15.49
N LYS A 29 -6.98 7.24 -16.24
CA LYS A 29 -8.38 6.78 -16.25
C LYS A 29 -8.57 5.53 -17.11
N ASN A 30 -7.93 4.43 -16.69
CA ASN A 30 -8.11 3.08 -17.23
C ASN A 30 -7.95 2.04 -16.12
N ARG A 31 -8.47 0.85 -16.38
CA ARG A 31 -8.54 -0.24 -15.43
C ARG A 31 -7.15 -0.66 -14.94
N GLU A 32 -6.20 -0.84 -15.84
CA GLU A 32 -4.86 -1.33 -15.56
C GLU A 32 -4.10 -0.37 -14.65
N SER A 33 -4.19 0.93 -14.90
CA SER A 33 -3.54 1.97 -14.11
C SER A 33 -4.11 2.07 -12.70
N VAL A 34 -5.44 1.97 -12.57
CA VAL A 34 -6.11 1.92 -11.26
C VAL A 34 -5.67 0.69 -10.46
N LEU A 35 -5.70 -0.50 -11.08
CA LEU A 35 -5.29 -1.75 -10.42
C LEU A 35 -3.81 -1.74 -10.04
N SER A 36 -2.94 -1.21 -10.91
CA SER A 36 -1.51 -1.06 -10.63
C SER A 36 -1.25 -0.20 -9.39
N ALA A 37 -1.95 0.93 -9.26
CA ALA A 37 -1.84 1.78 -8.08
C ALA A 37 -2.23 1.04 -6.78
N PHE A 38 -3.32 0.27 -6.82
CA PHE A 38 -3.72 -0.55 -5.68
C PHE A 38 -2.73 -1.69 -5.37
N SER A 39 -2.07 -2.26 -6.37
CA SER A 39 -1.01 -3.25 -6.16
C SER A 39 0.18 -2.65 -5.41
N ILE A 40 0.58 -1.41 -5.74
CA ILE A 40 1.64 -0.68 -5.02
C ILE A 40 1.23 -0.42 -3.56
N MET A 41 -0.02 -0.01 -3.31
CA MET A 41 -0.51 0.18 -1.95
C MET A 41 -0.58 -1.12 -1.16
N SER A 42 -1.04 -2.21 -1.80
CA SER A 42 -1.14 -3.54 -1.17
C SER A 42 0.24 -4.09 -0.81
N PHE A 43 1.24 -3.85 -1.67
CA PHE A 43 2.63 -4.15 -1.33
C PHE A 43 3.05 -3.45 -0.03
N LEU A 44 2.74 -2.15 0.11
CA LEU A 44 3.13 -1.40 1.29
C LEU A 44 2.39 -1.88 2.56
N PHE A 45 1.17 -2.39 2.43
CA PHE A 45 0.49 -3.08 3.54
C PHE A 45 1.29 -4.29 4.00
N ASP A 46 1.74 -5.12 3.06
CA ASP A 46 2.48 -6.33 3.38
C ASP A 46 3.84 -6.01 3.99
N GLU A 47 4.50 -4.95 3.52
CA GLU A 47 5.72 -4.46 4.17
C GLU A 47 5.44 -3.97 5.60
N ILE A 48 4.39 -3.18 5.87
CA ILE A 48 4.05 -2.75 7.24
C ILE A 48 3.84 -3.97 8.16
N ILE A 49 3.11 -4.98 7.69
CA ILE A 49 2.87 -6.19 8.49
C ILE A 49 4.18 -6.94 8.74
N ARG A 50 5.03 -7.08 7.72
CA ARG A 50 6.36 -7.69 7.86
C ARG A 50 7.22 -6.94 8.88
N LEU A 51 7.28 -5.60 8.81
CA LEU A 51 8.04 -4.79 9.76
C LEU A 51 7.58 -5.01 11.20
N ARG A 52 6.28 -5.25 11.42
CA ARG A 52 5.73 -5.51 12.75
C ARG A 52 6.00 -6.92 13.27
N ILE A 53 5.86 -7.94 12.43
CA ILE A 53 5.93 -9.34 12.87
C ILE A 53 7.37 -9.85 12.87
N VAL A 54 8.04 -9.79 11.72
CA VAL A 54 9.38 -10.36 11.53
C VAL A 54 10.48 -9.30 11.54
N ARG A 55 10.12 -8.01 11.59
CA ARG A 55 11.05 -6.87 11.53
C ARG A 55 11.91 -6.96 10.27
N TYR A 56 13.18 -7.32 10.44
CA TYR A 56 14.16 -7.50 9.37
C TYR A 56 14.75 -8.93 9.35
N SER A 57 14.11 -9.91 10.02
CA SER A 57 14.66 -11.25 10.24
C SER A 57 15.03 -12.00 8.96
N ASN A 58 15.84 -13.06 9.15
CA ASN A 58 16.36 -13.95 8.12
C ASN A 58 15.28 -14.37 7.11
N GLN A 59 15.73 -14.60 5.87
CA GLN A 59 14.88 -14.66 4.69
C GLN A 59 13.75 -15.70 4.70
N GLU A 60 13.79 -16.70 5.57
CA GLU A 60 12.84 -17.83 5.55
C GLU A 60 11.50 -17.46 6.20
N ASP A 61 11.50 -16.96 7.45
CA ASP A 61 10.30 -16.45 8.13
C ASP A 61 9.58 -15.37 7.31
N SER A 62 10.37 -14.53 6.62
CA SER A 62 9.88 -13.45 5.77
C SER A 62 9.17 -13.99 4.51
N LYS A 63 9.66 -15.08 3.92
CA LYS A 63 9.05 -15.72 2.74
C LYS A 63 7.74 -16.42 3.10
N GLU A 64 7.72 -17.18 4.20
CA GLU A 64 6.50 -17.85 4.66
C GLU A 64 5.42 -16.84 5.07
N LEU A 65 5.79 -15.78 5.79
CA LEU A 65 4.86 -14.71 6.12
C LEU A 65 4.32 -14.03 4.87
N LEU A 66 5.17 -13.72 3.89
CA LEU A 66 4.71 -13.10 2.64
C LEU A 66 3.73 -14.00 1.87
N TYR A 67 3.98 -15.31 1.85
CA TYR A 67 3.03 -16.28 1.30
C TYR A 67 1.67 -16.20 2.00
N LEU A 68 1.66 -16.24 3.34
CA LEU A 68 0.42 -16.12 4.12
C LEU A 68 -0.28 -14.78 3.86
N LEU A 69 0.46 -13.67 3.82
CA LEU A 69 -0.10 -12.35 3.55
C LEU A 69 -0.75 -12.26 2.16
N ASN A 70 -0.20 -12.93 1.16
CA ASN A 70 -0.82 -12.99 -0.18
C ASN A 70 -2.17 -13.71 -0.19
N LEU A 71 -2.42 -14.61 0.77
CA LEU A 71 -3.71 -15.30 0.93
C LEU A 71 -4.73 -14.47 1.71
N VAL A 72 -4.28 -13.49 2.50
CA VAL A 72 -5.17 -12.66 3.32
C VAL A 72 -5.81 -11.56 2.46
N PRO A 73 -7.16 -11.47 2.41
CA PRO A 73 -7.83 -10.39 1.68
C PRO A 73 -7.47 -9.01 2.25
N THR A 74 -7.30 -8.02 1.38
CA THR A 74 -6.88 -6.68 1.79
C THR A 74 -7.79 -6.03 2.84
N ASN A 75 -9.11 -6.28 2.79
CA ASN A 75 -10.05 -5.77 3.80
C ASN A 75 -9.75 -6.33 5.21
N ARG A 76 -9.22 -7.55 5.31
CA ARG A 76 -8.77 -8.13 6.59
C ARG A 76 -7.49 -7.45 7.07
N LYS A 77 -6.56 -7.12 6.17
CA LYS A 77 -5.34 -6.35 6.49
C LYS A 77 -5.69 -4.95 7.01
N ILE A 78 -6.61 -4.25 6.33
CA ILE A 78 -7.11 -2.93 6.76
C ILE A 78 -7.71 -3.00 8.17
N ARG A 79 -8.51 -4.03 8.45
CA ARG A 79 -9.07 -4.25 9.79
C ARG A 79 -7.98 -4.50 10.84
N ALA A 80 -6.99 -5.33 10.52
CA ALA A 80 -5.86 -5.59 11.41
C ALA A 80 -5.10 -4.30 11.73
N PHE A 81 -4.86 -3.42 10.74
CA PHE A 81 -4.22 -2.13 10.99
C PHE A 81 -4.99 -1.22 11.94
N LEU A 82 -6.32 -1.23 11.88
CA LEU A 82 -7.14 -0.51 12.86
C LEU A 82 -6.97 -1.12 14.26
N ASP A 83 -7.10 -2.44 14.39
CA ASP A 83 -7.02 -3.14 15.68
C ASP A 83 -5.62 -2.96 16.31
N TRP A 84 -4.58 -2.89 15.48
CA TRP A 84 -3.19 -2.63 15.85
C TRP A 84 -2.84 -1.16 16.07
N LYS A 85 -3.81 -0.26 15.91
CA LYS A 85 -3.66 1.20 16.01
C LYS A 85 -2.59 1.77 15.06
N VAL A 86 -2.37 1.10 13.93
CA VAL A 86 -1.55 1.60 12.81
C VAL A 86 -2.35 2.62 12.01
N PHE A 87 -3.63 2.30 11.74
CA PHE A 87 -4.55 3.19 11.06
C PHE A 87 -5.49 3.84 12.08
N SER A 88 -5.76 5.14 11.89
CA SER A 88 -6.85 5.80 12.61
C SER A 88 -8.21 5.29 12.11
N PRO A 89 -9.29 5.44 12.89
CA PRO A 89 -10.65 5.13 12.42
C PRO A 89 -11.05 5.89 11.14
N GLU A 90 -10.62 7.14 11.00
CA GLU A 90 -10.85 7.98 9.82
C GLU A 90 -10.16 7.36 8.60
N TYR A 91 -8.86 7.11 8.71
CA TYR A 91 -8.06 6.59 7.62
C TYR A 91 -8.50 5.17 7.22
N THR A 92 -8.91 4.35 8.20
CA THR A 92 -9.48 3.01 7.95
C THR A 92 -10.73 3.08 7.08
N ARG A 93 -11.62 4.05 7.32
CA ARG A 93 -12.82 4.27 6.49
C ARG A 93 -12.47 4.71 5.07
N GLU A 94 -11.50 5.61 4.93
CA GLU A 94 -11.00 6.04 3.62
C GLU A 94 -10.42 4.86 2.82
N MET A 95 -9.55 4.07 3.44
CA MET A 95 -8.95 2.89 2.82
C MET A 95 -9.98 1.83 2.45
N SER A 96 -10.97 1.59 3.31
CA SER A 96 -12.04 0.63 3.01
C SER A 96 -12.82 1.02 1.75
N ARG A 97 -13.21 2.30 1.63
CA ARG A 97 -13.91 2.82 0.43
C ARG A 97 -13.06 2.76 -0.83
N LEU A 98 -11.76 3.05 -0.74
CA LEU A 98 -10.85 2.95 -1.88
C LEU A 98 -10.70 1.47 -2.31
N PHE A 99 -10.60 0.53 -1.38
CA PHE A 99 -10.47 -0.88 -1.71
C PHE A 99 -11.77 -1.54 -2.17
N GLU A 100 -12.94 -0.96 -1.87
CA GLU A 100 -14.20 -1.29 -2.58
C GLU A 100 -14.07 -0.98 -4.07
N VAL A 101 -13.59 0.22 -4.44
CA VAL A 101 -13.33 0.58 -5.84
C VAL A 101 -12.37 -0.39 -6.50
N ARG A 102 -11.30 -0.80 -5.80
CA ARG A 102 -10.36 -1.81 -6.28
C ARG A 102 -11.07 -3.12 -6.63
N ASN A 103 -11.93 -3.61 -5.73
CA ASN A 103 -12.63 -4.87 -5.95
C ASN A 103 -13.58 -4.78 -7.14
N ASP A 104 -14.37 -3.71 -7.24
CA ASP A 104 -15.23 -3.47 -8.40
C ASP A 104 -14.42 -3.39 -9.71
N THR A 105 -13.25 -2.74 -9.66
CA THR A 105 -12.36 -2.59 -10.84
C THR A 105 -11.76 -3.92 -11.31
N ILE A 106 -11.54 -4.89 -10.40
CA ILE A 106 -11.07 -6.22 -10.80
C ILE A 106 -12.10 -6.94 -11.64
N HIS A 107 -13.37 -6.84 -11.24
CA HIS A 107 -14.48 -7.56 -11.83
C HIS A 107 -15.12 -6.84 -13.02
N CYS A 108 -14.80 -5.56 -13.26
CA CYS A 108 -15.31 -4.82 -14.40
C CYS A 108 -14.54 -5.13 -15.70
N VAL A 109 -15.24 -5.04 -16.83
CA VAL A 109 -14.61 -4.94 -18.16
C VAL A 109 -14.16 -3.50 -18.41
N SER A 110 -14.93 -2.52 -17.95
CA SER A 110 -14.65 -1.10 -18.09
C SER A 110 -14.96 -0.31 -16.81
N LEU A 111 -14.26 0.81 -16.59
CA LEU A 111 -14.48 1.72 -15.46
C LEU A 111 -15.90 2.35 -15.44
N ASN A 112 -16.68 2.22 -16.50
CA ASN A 112 -18.09 2.63 -16.53
C ASN A 112 -18.95 1.83 -15.54
N GLU A 113 -18.54 0.61 -15.20
CA GLU A 113 -19.24 -0.28 -14.28
C GLU A 113 -18.89 0.00 -12.82
N VAL A 114 -17.83 0.78 -12.59
CA VAL A 114 -17.28 1.05 -11.26
C VAL A 114 -17.83 2.36 -10.73
N LYS A 115 -18.24 2.35 -9.46
CA LYS A 115 -18.71 3.54 -8.74
C LYS A 115 -17.75 3.88 -7.61
N TYR A 116 -17.49 5.16 -7.41
CA TYR A 116 -16.80 5.66 -6.23
C TYR A 116 -17.82 6.30 -5.29
N ASN A 117 -17.76 5.99 -3.98
CA ASN A 117 -18.72 6.51 -3.00
C ASN A 117 -18.04 7.20 -1.81
N PRO A 118 -17.50 8.42 -2.00
CA PRO A 118 -16.94 9.20 -0.88
C PRO A 118 -18.03 9.75 0.05
N LYS A 119 -19.24 9.99 -0.49
CA LYS A 119 -20.47 10.44 0.20
C LYS A 119 -21.73 10.09 -0.60
N ASN A 120 -21.66 10.27 -1.92
CA ASN A 120 -22.66 9.86 -2.90
C ASN A 120 -21.98 8.97 -3.95
N SER A 121 -22.73 8.01 -4.49
CA SER A 121 -22.27 7.15 -5.57
C SER A 121 -22.09 7.95 -6.87
N ILE A 122 -20.85 8.02 -7.37
CA ILE A 122 -20.49 8.66 -8.63
C ILE A 122 -19.74 7.68 -9.55
N PRO A 123 -20.06 7.61 -10.86
CA PRO A 123 -19.33 6.73 -11.78
C PRO A 123 -17.85 7.10 -11.85
N LEU A 124 -16.98 6.10 -11.74
CA LEU A 124 -15.52 6.30 -11.79
C LEU A 124 -15.04 6.75 -13.17
N SER A 125 -15.76 6.40 -14.24
CA SER A 125 -15.44 6.84 -15.60
C SER A 125 -15.72 8.32 -15.87
N SER A 126 -16.53 8.97 -15.03
CA SER A 126 -16.82 10.41 -15.14
C SER A 126 -15.58 11.23 -14.78
N GLU A 127 -15.38 12.39 -15.42
CA GLU A 127 -14.24 13.27 -15.12
C GLU A 127 -14.24 13.72 -13.65
N LEU A 128 -15.40 14.11 -13.13
CA LEU A 128 -15.56 14.51 -11.74
C LEU A 128 -15.25 13.34 -10.78
N GLY A 129 -15.84 12.17 -11.05
CA GLY A 129 -15.65 10.97 -10.22
C GLY A 129 -14.21 10.51 -10.20
N PHE A 130 -13.58 10.43 -11.37
CA PHE A 130 -12.18 10.05 -11.48
C PHE A 130 -11.25 11.07 -10.81
N LYS A 131 -11.46 12.37 -11.03
CA LYS A 131 -10.65 13.43 -10.41
C LYS A 131 -10.74 13.34 -8.88
N LYS A 132 -11.93 13.14 -8.33
CA LYS A 132 -12.14 13.02 -6.88
C LYS A 132 -11.48 11.76 -6.33
N PHE A 133 -11.72 10.61 -6.97
CA PHE A 133 -11.06 9.34 -6.64
C PHE A 133 -9.53 9.48 -6.64
N ARG A 134 -8.95 10.07 -7.69
CA ARG A 134 -7.51 10.25 -7.82
C ARG A 134 -6.94 11.06 -6.66
N ILE A 135 -7.56 12.19 -6.31
CA ILE A 135 -7.14 13.03 -5.18
C ILE A 135 -7.18 12.22 -3.88
N ASP A 136 -8.26 11.47 -3.65
CA ASP A 136 -8.42 10.69 -2.43
C ASP A 136 -7.41 9.53 -2.36
N LEU A 137 -7.12 8.88 -3.48
CA LEU A 137 -6.11 7.83 -3.59
C LEU A 137 -4.68 8.37 -3.40
N GLU A 138 -4.36 9.53 -3.98
CA GLU A 138 -3.07 10.21 -3.81
C GLU A 138 -2.84 10.65 -2.36
N ASN A 139 -3.86 11.21 -1.70
CA ASN A 139 -3.81 11.55 -0.29
C ASN A 139 -3.65 10.30 0.59
N ALA A 140 -4.39 9.24 0.26
CA ALA A 140 -4.29 7.99 0.98
C ALA A 140 -2.89 7.37 0.86
N TRP A 141 -2.27 7.45 -0.31
CA TRP A 141 -0.89 7.03 -0.52
C TRP A 141 0.10 7.83 0.32
N LYS A 142 -0.03 9.16 0.34
CA LYS A 142 0.81 10.03 1.17
C LYS A 142 0.72 9.66 2.66
N ASN A 143 -0.48 9.40 3.15
CA ASN A 143 -0.67 8.97 4.53
C ASN A 143 -0.07 7.58 4.77
N LEU A 144 -0.22 6.66 3.81
CA LEU A 144 0.33 5.30 3.92
C LEU A 144 1.86 5.31 3.99
N THR A 145 2.52 6.14 3.18
CA THR A 145 3.98 6.25 3.20
C THR A 145 4.49 6.89 4.49
N MET A 146 3.76 7.86 5.07
CA MET A 146 4.07 8.41 6.40
C MET A 146 3.93 7.35 7.49
N ILE A 147 2.87 6.54 7.46
CA ILE A 147 2.68 5.43 8.40
C ILE A 147 3.81 4.41 8.24
N TYR A 148 4.18 4.07 7.01
CA TYR A 148 5.30 3.19 6.74
C TYR A 148 6.61 3.71 7.33
N LEU A 149 6.92 5.00 7.17
CA LEU A 149 8.10 5.63 7.74
C LEU A 149 8.14 5.49 9.26
N ILE A 150 7.02 5.74 9.95
CA ILE A 150 6.92 5.57 11.41
C ILE A 150 7.19 4.12 11.83
N GLU A 151 6.73 3.14 11.04
CA GLU A 151 6.99 1.72 11.32
C GLU A 151 8.44 1.33 10.96
N GLN A 152 9.02 1.93 9.92
CA GLN A 152 10.43 1.74 9.53
C GLN A 152 11.39 2.29 10.58
N GLU A 153 11.09 3.43 11.21
CA GLU A 153 11.91 4.05 12.26
C GLU A 153 12.04 3.17 13.52
N LYS A 154 11.14 2.19 13.70
CA LYS A 154 11.22 1.22 14.80
C LYS A 154 12.28 0.14 14.57
N ILE A 155 12.88 0.11 13.38
CA ILE A 155 13.93 -0.82 13.00
C ILE A 155 15.28 -0.17 13.26
N ASP A 156 16.19 -0.93 13.85
CA ASP A 156 17.58 -0.53 13.96
C ASP A 156 18.25 -0.62 12.57
N LEU A 157 18.23 0.49 11.83
CA LEU A 157 18.80 0.60 10.50
C LEU A 157 20.32 0.41 10.49
N VAL A 158 21.02 0.77 11.58
CA VAL A 158 22.47 0.57 11.69
C VAL A 158 22.77 -0.92 11.73
N LYS A 159 22.08 -1.62 12.64
CA LYS A 159 22.20 -3.07 12.75
C LYS A 159 21.78 -3.79 11.47
N LEU A 160 20.75 -3.30 10.77
CA LEU A 160 20.36 -3.82 9.47
C LEU A 160 21.51 -3.72 8.47
N LEU A 161 22.10 -2.53 8.27
CA LEU A 161 23.17 -2.32 7.30
C LEU A 161 24.41 -3.19 7.60
N ASP A 162 24.76 -3.31 8.88
CA ASP A 162 25.83 -4.20 9.34
C ASP A 162 25.54 -5.67 8.98
N ASP A 163 24.31 -6.13 9.23
CA ASP A 163 23.87 -7.51 8.96
C ASP A 163 23.82 -7.81 7.44
N VAL A 164 23.53 -6.81 6.58
CA VAL A 164 23.49 -6.98 5.12
C VAL A 164 24.83 -6.63 4.43
N LYS A 165 25.88 -6.30 5.18
CA LYS A 165 27.22 -5.90 4.69
C LYS A 165 27.17 -4.77 3.66
N LEU A 166 26.35 -3.74 3.91
CA LEU A 166 26.21 -2.55 3.07
C LEU A 166 26.87 -1.32 3.69
#